data_AF-A0A957TKA8-F1
#
_entry.id   AF-A0A957TKA8-F1
#
_cell.length_a   1.000
_cell.length_b   1.000
_cell.length_c   1.000
_cell.angle_alpha   90.00
_cell.angle_beta   90.00
_cell.angle_gamma   90.00
#
_symmetry.space_group_name_H-M   'P 1'
#
loop_
_entity.id
_entity.type
_entity.pdbx_description
1 polymer ?
#
loop_
_entity_poly.entity_id
_entity_poly.type
_entity_poly.pdbx_seq_one_letter_code
_entity_poly.pdbx_strand_id
1 'polypeptide(L)'
;YSHQPEAWNMRVVLGIATVLGVLGVLASFGLFYLGERVFQLDRATIQSLMYLKLSVAGHLTIFVTRTRGPFWSTRPAPILLWAVIGTQLIATLIAVYGVFMPAIGWGWAALVWGYALPWVLVNDRVKLAAYRILVRNRT
;
A
#
# COMPACT_ATOMS: atom_id res chain seq x y z
N TYR A 1 12.72 -16.58 -12.08
CA TYR A 1 11.66 -17.35 -12.75
C TYR A 1 11.91 -18.82 -12.42
N SER A 2 10.89 -19.54 -11.96
CA SER A 2 10.98 -20.99 -11.78
C SER A 2 10.73 -21.65 -13.13
N HIS A 3 11.58 -22.60 -13.54
CA HIS A 3 11.37 -23.40 -14.76
C HIS A 3 10.40 -24.57 -14.53
N GLN A 4 9.74 -24.62 -13.38
CA GLN A 4 8.78 -25.65 -13.01
C GLN A 4 7.38 -25.05 -12.92
N PRO A 5 6.33 -25.80 -13.33
CA PRO A 5 4.95 -25.32 -13.27
C PRO A 5 4.57 -24.93 -11.83
N GLU A 6 4.07 -23.71 -11.66
CA GLU A 6 3.60 -23.22 -10.35
C GLU A 6 2.23 -23.81 -10.04
N ALA A 7 2.19 -24.78 -9.13
CA ALA A 7 0.95 -25.24 -8.52
C ALA A 7 0.46 -24.19 -7.51
N TRP A 8 -0.78 -23.72 -7.67
CA TRP A 8 -1.33 -22.68 -6.80
C TRP A 8 -1.59 -23.22 -5.40
N ASN A 9 -0.72 -22.85 -4.45
CA ASN A 9 -0.96 -23.14 -3.04
C ASN A 9 -1.87 -22.06 -2.43
N MET A 10 -3.19 -22.30 -2.50
CA MET A 10 -4.19 -21.35 -2.01
C MET A 10 -4.04 -21.01 -0.52
N ARG A 11 -3.51 -21.93 0.31
CA ARG A 11 -3.24 -21.64 1.73
C ARG A 11 -2.19 -20.55 1.88
N VAL A 12 -1.14 -20.58 1.06
CA VAL A 12 -0.08 -19.55 1.07
C VAL A 12 -0.61 -18.25 0.48
N VAL A 13 -1.29 -18.31 -0.67
CA VAL A 13 -1.84 -17.11 -1.34
C VAL A 13 -2.81 -16.37 -0.41
N LEU A 14 -3.78 -17.08 0.17
CA LEU A 14 -4.75 -16.49 1.09
C LEU A 14 -4.08 -16.04 2.38
N GLY A 15 -3.14 -16.81 2.95
CA GLY A 15 -2.40 -16.42 4.14
C GLY A 15 -1.65 -15.10 3.98
N ILE A 16 -0.92 -14.93 2.88
CA ILE A 16 -0.19 -13.68 2.57
C ILE A 16 -1.18 -12.53 2.32
N ALA A 17 -2.27 -12.77 1.58
CA ALA A 17 -3.29 -11.76 1.33
C ALA A 17 -3.95 -11.28 2.63
N THR A 18 -4.29 -12.19 3.55
CA THR A 18 -4.85 -11.84 4.86
C THR A 18 -3.87 -11.02 5.69
N VAL A 19 -2.59 -11.43 5.76
CA VAL A 19 -1.56 -10.69 6.52
C VAL A 19 -1.39 -9.26 5.99
N LEU A 20 -1.26 -9.11 4.67
CA LEU A 20 -1.14 -7.79 4.05
C LEU A 20 -2.41 -6.95 4.21
N GLY A 21 -3.59 -7.57 4.12
CA GLY A 21 -4.88 -6.92 4.33
C GLY A 21 -5.02 -6.37 5.74
N VAL A 22 -4.73 -7.18 6.77
CA VAL A 22 -4.76 -6.75 8.18
C VAL A 22 -3.78 -5.61 8.43
N LEU A 23 -2.56 -5.69 7.91
CA LEU A 23 -1.61 -4.58 8.00
C LEU A 23 -2.11 -3.31 7.30
N GLY A 24 -2.74 -3.45 6.13
CA GLY A 24 -3.34 -2.34 5.40
C GLY A 24 -4.43 -1.64 6.21
N VAL A 25 -5.26 -2.41 6.92
CA VAL A 25 -6.29 -1.91 7.84
C VAL A 25 -5.65 -1.20 9.03
N LEU A 26 -4.68 -1.81 9.72
CA LEU A 26 -3.97 -1.17 10.82
C LEU A 26 -3.32 0.15 10.38
N ALA A 27 -2.70 0.18 9.20
CA ALA A 27 -2.14 1.39 8.61
C ALA A 27 -3.23 2.42 8.26
N SER A 28 -4.42 2.01 7.80
CA SER A 28 -5.56 2.93 7.57
C SER A 28 -6.00 3.59 8.87
N PHE A 29 -6.27 2.78 9.90
CA PHE A 29 -6.77 3.26 11.18
C PHE A 29 -5.73 4.09 11.92
N GLY A 30 -4.44 3.79 11.76
CA GLY A 30 -3.36 4.63 12.28
C GLY A 30 -3.40 6.04 11.70
N LEU A 31 -3.52 6.19 10.37
CA LEU A 31 -3.61 7.51 9.75
C LEU A 31 -4.93 8.22 10.10
N PHE A 32 -6.04 7.47 10.13
CA PHE A 32 -7.32 7.99 10.57
C PHE A 32 -7.24 8.55 12.00
N TYR A 33 -6.63 7.81 12.92
CA TYR A 33 -6.43 8.23 14.31
C TYR A 33 -5.56 9.49 14.39
N LEU A 34 -4.47 9.56 13.62
CA LEU A 34 -3.65 10.77 13.55
C LEU A 34 -4.47 11.97 13.04
N GLY A 35 -5.26 11.79 11.98
CA GLY A 35 -6.13 12.83 11.43
C GLY A 35 -7.18 13.32 12.42
N GLU A 36 -7.91 12.40 13.06
CA GLU A 36 -9.02 12.72 13.97
C GLU A 36 -8.54 13.25 15.33
N ARG A 37 -7.57 12.59 15.96
CA ARG A 37 -7.22 12.82 17.37
C ARG A 37 -6.01 13.71 17.57
N VAL A 38 -5.03 13.64 16.69
CA VAL A 38 -3.78 14.40 16.82
C VAL A 38 -3.88 15.72 16.08
N PHE A 39 -4.29 15.67 14.81
CA PHE A 39 -4.41 16.85 13.96
C PHE A 39 -5.79 17.52 14.02
N GLN A 40 -6.78 16.89 14.66
CA GLN A 40 -8.13 17.42 14.87
C GLN A 40 -8.79 17.91 13.57
N LEU A 41 -8.56 17.17 12.48
CA LEU A 41 -9.11 17.49 11.17
C LEU A 41 -10.62 17.28 11.15
N ASP A 42 -11.32 18.08 10.36
CA ASP A 42 -12.74 17.87 10.13
C ASP A 42 -12.96 16.57 9.32
N ARG A 43 -14.16 16.00 9.43
CA ARG A 43 -14.51 14.72 8.81
C ARG A 43 -14.35 14.73 7.30
N ALA A 44 -14.60 15.87 6.66
CA ALA A 44 -14.57 15.97 5.20
C ALA A 44 -13.11 16.01 4.70
N THR A 45 -12.21 16.70 5.42
CA THR A 45 -10.77 16.62 5.17
C THR A 45 -10.22 15.21 5.41
N ILE A 46 -10.67 14.53 6.48
CA ILE A 46 -10.29 13.13 6.73
C ILE A 46 -10.73 12.22 5.59
N GLN A 47 -11.91 12.41 5.00
CA GLN A 47 -12.36 11.64 3.84
C GLN A 47 -11.37 11.75 2.67
N SER A 48 -10.97 12.97 2.30
CA SER A 48 -10.00 13.19 1.22
C SER A 48 -8.62 12.62 1.54
N LEU A 49 -8.19 12.75 2.80
CA LEU A 49 -6.91 12.21 3.28
C LEU A 49 -6.90 10.68 3.21
N MET A 50 -8.01 10.05 3.61
CA MET A 50 -8.19 8.59 3.51
C MET A 50 -8.30 8.11 2.07
N TYR A 51 -8.95 8.87 1.18
CA TYR A 51 -8.96 8.59 -0.26
C TYR A 51 -7.53 8.51 -0.80
N LEU A 52 -6.72 9.55 -0.56
CA LEU A 52 -5.34 9.59 -1.07
C LEU A 52 -4.51 8.44 -0.48
N LYS A 53 -4.65 8.16 0.82
CA LYS A 53 -3.97 7.04 1.47
C LYS A 53 -4.32 5.71 0.81
N LEU A 54 -5.61 5.44 0.58
CA LEU A 54 -6.06 4.18 -0.01
C LEU A 54 -5.59 4.04 -1.45
N SER A 55 -5.63 5.12 -2.24
CA SER A 55 -5.08 5.14 -3.60
C SER A 55 -3.59 4.79 -3.61
N VAL A 56 -2.78 5.50 -2.82
CA VAL A 56 -1.31 5.32 -2.76
C VAL A 56 -0.97 3.92 -2.25
N ALA A 57 -1.56 3.51 -1.13
CA ALA A 57 -1.28 2.20 -0.54
C ALA A 57 -1.66 1.05 -1.48
N GLY A 58 -2.81 1.13 -2.15
CA GLY A 58 -3.28 0.10 -3.08
C GLY A 58 -2.29 -0.09 -4.24
N HIS A 59 -1.86 1.00 -4.88
CA HIS A 59 -0.94 0.91 -6.01
C HIS A 59 0.47 0.49 -5.59
N LEU A 60 0.96 0.95 -4.44
CA LEU A 60 2.26 0.51 -3.94
C LEU A 60 2.26 -0.97 -3.52
N THR A 61 1.12 -1.50 -3.06
CA THR A 61 0.98 -2.92 -2.72
C THR A 61 1.21 -3.82 -3.93
N ILE A 62 0.88 -3.38 -5.15
CA ILE A 62 1.16 -4.14 -6.38
C ILE A 62 2.67 -4.44 -6.51
N PHE A 63 3.53 -3.49 -6.15
CA PHE A 63 4.98 -3.73 -6.18
C PHE A 63 5.41 -4.73 -5.12
N VAL A 64 4.82 -4.67 -3.93
CA VAL A 64 5.11 -5.58 -2.82
C VAL A 64 4.69 -7.01 -3.14
N THR A 65 3.55 -7.21 -3.79
CA THR A 65 2.99 -8.55 -4.05
C THR A 65 3.53 -9.22 -5.30
N ARG A 66 4.14 -8.47 -6.24
CA ARG A 66 4.64 -9.04 -7.50
C ARG A 66 5.81 -10.01 -7.31
N THR A 67 6.56 -9.93 -6.21
CA THR A 67 7.71 -10.80 -5.93
C THR A 67 7.53 -11.56 -4.61
N ARG A 68 8.00 -12.82 -4.59
CA ARG A 68 8.10 -13.62 -3.36
C ARG A 68 9.27 -13.18 -2.46
N GLY A 69 10.29 -12.58 -3.05
CA GLY A 69 11.41 -11.93 -2.36
C GLY A 69 11.11 -10.46 -2.00
N PRO A 70 12.12 -9.69 -1.54
CA PRO A 70 11.98 -8.25 -1.37
C PRO A 70 11.48 -7.59 -2.66
N PHE A 71 10.64 -6.57 -2.59
CA PHE A 71 10.02 -6.00 -3.80
C PHE A 71 11.03 -5.42 -4.82
N TRP A 72 12.21 -5.03 -4.34
CA TRP A 72 13.35 -4.52 -5.13
C TRP A 72 14.19 -5.60 -5.80
N SER A 73 14.00 -6.88 -5.47
CA SER A 73 14.85 -7.98 -5.96
C SER A 73 14.79 -8.14 -7.48
N THR A 74 13.72 -7.65 -8.08
CA THR A 74 13.50 -7.65 -9.52
C THR A 74 13.04 -6.25 -9.89
N ARG A 75 13.39 -5.75 -11.07
CA ARG A 75 12.90 -4.44 -11.55
C ARG A 75 11.49 -4.57 -12.13
N PRO A 76 10.55 -3.66 -11.81
CA PRO A 76 9.22 -3.68 -12.42
C PRO A 76 9.32 -3.40 -13.92
N ALA A 77 8.35 -3.91 -14.68
CA ALA A 77 8.22 -3.54 -16.08
C ALA A 77 7.99 -2.01 -16.18
N PRO A 78 8.66 -1.30 -17.10
CA PRO A 78 8.54 0.16 -17.21
C PRO A 78 7.08 0.62 -17.36
N ILE A 79 6.25 -0.15 -18.07
CA ILE A 79 4.82 0.16 -18.25
C ILE A 79 4.05 0.15 -16.93
N LEU A 80 4.31 -0.81 -16.04
CA LEU A 80 3.67 -0.86 -14.71
C LEU A 80 4.11 0.34 -13.87
N LEU A 81 5.40 0.68 -13.92
CA LEU A 81 5.94 1.81 -13.18
C LEU A 81 5.29 3.12 -13.61
N TRP A 82 5.23 3.39 -14.91
CA TRP A 82 4.63 4.61 -15.45
C TRP A 82 3.12 4.68 -15.24
N ALA A 83 2.41 3.54 -15.33
CA ALA A 83 0.99 3.49 -15.02
C ALA A 83 0.71 3.87 -13.56
N VAL A 84 1.50 3.35 -12.61
CA VAL A 84 1.36 3.71 -11.18
C VAL A 84 1.73 5.17 -10.94
N ILE A 85 2.83 5.67 -11.52
CA ILE A 85 3.23 7.08 -11.37
C ILE A 85 2.13 8.00 -11.91
N GLY A 86 1.63 7.75 -13.13
CA GLY A 86 0.60 8.58 -13.74
C GLY A 86 -0.69 8.60 -12.95
N THR A 87 -1.20 7.42 -12.55
CA THR A 87 -2.43 7.32 -11.74
C THR A 87 -2.28 7.98 -10.37
N GLN A 88 -1.12 7.85 -9.72
CA GLN A 88 -0.88 8.46 -8.41
C GLN A 88 -0.66 9.98 -8.48
N LEU A 89 -0.06 10.49 -9.56
CA LEU A 89 -0.03 11.92 -9.81
C LEU A 89 -1.45 12.46 -9.94
N ILE A 90 -2.29 11.83 -10.76
CA ILE A 90 -3.69 12.24 -10.94
C ILE A 90 -4.46 12.18 -9.61
N ALA A 91 -4.35 11.06 -8.88
CA ALA A 91 -5.02 10.92 -7.58
C ALA A 91 -4.57 11.97 -6.56
N THR A 92 -3.28 12.30 -6.55
CA THR A 92 -2.74 13.36 -5.69
C THR A 92 -3.29 14.72 -6.08
N LEU A 93 -3.34 15.06 -7.37
CA LEU A 93 -3.89 16.33 -7.85
C LEU A 93 -5.39 16.46 -7.54
N ILE A 94 -6.16 15.37 -7.69
CA ILE A 94 -7.58 15.29 -7.32
C ILE A 94 -7.76 15.63 -5.83
N ALA A 95 -6.98 15.02 -4.95
CA ALA A 95 -7.07 15.26 -3.50
C ALA A 95 -6.58 16.66 -3.11
N VAL A 96 -5.48 17.12 -3.71
CA VAL A 96 -4.86 18.42 -3.40
C VAL A 96 -5.76 19.57 -3.82
N TYR A 97 -6.36 19.52 -5.02
CA TYR A 97 -7.21 20.59 -5.55
C TYR A 97 -8.69 20.40 -5.27
N GLY A 98 -9.09 19.29 -4.66
CA GLY A 98 -10.46 19.08 -4.18
C GLY A 98 -11.46 18.74 -5.28
N VAL A 99 -11.09 17.86 -6.21
CA VAL A 99 -12.01 17.36 -7.24
C VAL A 99 -12.86 16.24 -6.62
N PHE A 100 -14.18 16.43 -6.53
CA PHE A 100 -15.15 15.52 -5.89
C PHE A 100 -15.01 15.32 -4.36
N MET A 101 -14.10 16.02 -3.71
CA MET A 101 -13.85 15.95 -2.26
C MET A 101 -13.21 17.26 -1.78
N PRO A 102 -13.20 17.59 -0.48
CA PRO A 102 -12.52 18.78 0.02
C PRO A 102 -11.02 18.78 -0.32
N ALA A 103 -10.51 19.95 -0.73
CA ALA A 103 -9.10 20.13 -1.03
C ALA A 103 -8.24 20.01 0.23
N ILE A 104 -7.30 19.07 0.25
CA ILE A 104 -6.38 18.90 1.39
C ILE A 104 -5.07 19.68 1.23
N GLY A 105 -4.77 20.18 0.03
CA GLY A 105 -3.51 20.88 -0.25
C GLY A 105 -2.26 19.99 -0.19
N TRP A 106 -1.13 20.55 -0.61
CA TRP A 106 0.13 19.81 -0.77
C TRP A 106 0.75 19.34 0.55
N GLY A 107 0.57 20.09 1.64
CA GLY A 107 1.12 19.73 2.95
C GLY A 107 0.57 18.39 3.47
N TRP A 108 -0.76 18.26 3.47
CA TRP A 108 -1.42 17.00 3.85
C TRP A 108 -1.14 15.87 2.86
N ALA A 109 -1.10 16.17 1.56
CA ALA A 109 -0.72 15.16 0.56
C ALA A 109 0.71 14.62 0.79
N ALA A 110 1.68 15.50 1.07
CA ALA A 110 3.05 15.10 1.40
C ALA A 110 3.11 14.25 2.66
N LEU A 111 2.31 14.57 3.69
CA LEU A 111 2.19 13.75 4.90
C LEU A 111 1.64 12.35 4.58
N VAL A 112 0.60 12.24 3.74
CA VAL A 112 0.05 10.94 3.33
C VAL A 112 1.11 10.10 2.61
N TRP A 113 1.86 10.70 1.68
CA TRP A 113 2.96 10.02 1.00
C TRP A 113 4.08 9.62 1.96
N GLY A 114 4.48 10.53 2.84
CA GLY A 114 5.49 10.30 3.88
C GLY A 114 5.08 9.22 4.88
N TYR A 115 3.78 9.04 5.11
CA TYR A 115 3.24 7.94 5.91
C TYR A 115 3.18 6.63 5.11
N ALA A 116 2.72 6.66 3.86
CA ALA A 116 2.54 5.47 3.04
C ALA A 116 3.86 4.78 2.67
N LEU A 117 4.91 5.54 2.34
CA LEU A 117 6.20 4.98 1.91
C LEU A 117 6.88 4.10 2.98
N PRO A 118 6.99 4.51 4.26
CA PRO A 118 7.44 3.64 5.35
C PRO A 118 6.57 2.38 5.49
N TRP A 119 5.25 2.50 5.36
CA TRP A 119 4.35 1.35 5.44
C TRP A 119 4.59 0.33 4.34
N VAL A 120 5.02 0.73 3.15
CA VAL A 120 5.42 -0.22 2.08
C VAL A 120 6.60 -1.08 2.54
N LEU A 121 7.59 -0.47 3.20
CA LEU A 121 8.74 -1.18 3.75
C LEU A 121 8.30 -2.19 4.82
N VAL A 122 7.43 -1.76 5.74
CA VAL A 122 6.88 -2.63 6.78
C VAL A 122 6.13 -3.81 6.15
N ASN A 123 5.26 -3.55 5.17
CA ASN A 123 4.50 -4.58 4.47
C ASN A 123 5.42 -5.60 3.77
N ASP A 124 6.48 -5.15 3.11
CA ASP A 124 7.45 -6.06 2.47
C ASP A 124 8.16 -6.96 3.48
N ARG A 125 8.54 -6.43 4.65
CA ARG A 125 9.20 -7.21 5.71
C ARG A 125 8.26 -8.22 6.34
N VAL A 126 7.03 -7.84 6.65
CA VAL A 126 6.06 -8.78 7.24
C VAL A 126 5.64 -9.83 6.22
N LYS A 127 5.46 -9.47 4.94
CA LYS A 127 5.24 -10.42 3.85
C LYS A 127 6.33 -11.48 3.81
N LEU A 128 7.60 -11.09 3.87
CA LEU A 128 8.73 -12.02 3.86
C LEU A 128 8.74 -12.93 5.10
N ALA A 129 8.44 -12.40 6.28
CA ALA A 129 8.31 -13.19 7.49
C ALA A 129 7.16 -14.21 7.38
N ALA A 130 6.01 -13.78 6.87
CA ALA A 130 4.86 -14.66 6.65
C ALA A 130 5.18 -15.76 5.61
N TYR A 131 5.86 -15.44 4.52
CA TYR A 131 6.34 -16.45 3.56
C TYR A 131 7.26 -17.46 4.23
N ARG A 132 8.22 -17.01 5.05
CA ARG A 132 9.11 -17.93 5.79
C ARG A 132 8.31 -18.88 6.67
N ILE A 133 7.31 -18.40 7.41
CA ILE A 133 6.53 -19.25 8.33
C ILE A 133 5.64 -20.23 7.54
N LEU A 134 4.91 -19.74 6.55
CA LEU A 134 3.95 -20.55 5.78
C LEU A 134 4.63 -21.59 4.88
N VAL A 135 5.84 -21.32 4.40
CA VAL A 135 6.61 -22.23 3.55
C VAL A 135 7.52 -23.15 4.37
N ARG A 136 8.08 -22.70 5.51
CA ARG A 136 8.97 -23.50 6.39
C ARG A 136 8.25 -24.63 7.12
N ASN A 137 6.95 -24.55 7.35
CA ASN A 137 6.17 -25.65 7.96
C ASN A 137 6.00 -26.88 7.03
N ARG A 138 6.85 -27.05 6.02
CA ARG A 138 6.77 -28.13 5.01
C ARG A 138 8.13 -28.68 4.53
N THR A 139 9.18 -28.58 5.34
CA THR A 139 10.39 -29.42 5.23
C THR A 139 10.54 -30.20 6.52
#